data_AF-A0A7W0FG74-F1
#
_entry.id   AF-A0A7W0FG74-F1
#
_cell.length_a   1.000
_cell.length_b   1.000
_cell.length_c   1.000
_cell.angle_alpha   90.00
_cell.angle_beta   90.00
_cell.angle_gamma   90.00
#
_symmetry.space_group_name_H-M   'P 1'
#
loop_
_entity.id
_entity.type
_entity.pdbx_description
1 polymer ?
#
loop_
_entity_poly.entity_id
_entity_poly.type
_entity_poly.pdbx_seq_one_letter_code
_entity_poly.pdbx_strand_id
1 'polypeptide(L)'
;MLDQRIKTNWLSLALPVFISLILLSWGIISKRKLLIIPGFILFGLSSAFFVIFQRLVYYKTFTLLFAAIGIFSFSWLLLFVFLAVIRKTTAWWALFVAAISGAVSLNFLISKQTLLTFIFSISLAIGIVFLLWGTRKRAIGLLIPGLLVSTIGAGVFFAWNDPVEKNGLQQTGTMLMWFALGWILIAVISKIFSRKFTWWPLIPGGVLTMVGAGLYIGGNPDNALGFFQNTGSIGLIMFGVYLILLKYGMKNK
;
A
#
# COMPACT_ATOMS: atom_id res chain seq x y z
N MET A 1 41.62 6.69 -14.80
CA MET A 1 40.55 5.91 -15.46
C MET A 1 40.07 6.67 -16.69
N LEU A 2 39.69 6.02 -17.80
CA LEU A 2 39.34 6.68 -19.08
C LEU A 2 38.35 7.87 -18.90
N ASP A 3 37.46 7.80 -17.91
CA ASP A 3 36.45 8.83 -17.62
C ASP A 3 37.02 10.16 -17.11
N GLN A 4 38.16 10.15 -16.38
CA GLN A 4 38.85 11.38 -15.98
C GLN A 4 39.51 12.09 -17.17
N ARG A 5 39.84 11.34 -18.24
CA ARG A 5 40.41 11.91 -19.46
C ARG A 5 39.34 12.47 -20.40
N ILE A 6 38.12 11.92 -20.35
CA ILE A 6 37.01 12.27 -21.26
C ILE A 6 36.00 13.22 -20.58
N LYS A 7 36.10 13.45 -19.25
CA LYS A 7 35.22 14.31 -18.44
C LYS A 7 33.72 13.97 -18.55
N THR A 8 33.39 12.75 -18.95
CA THR A 8 32.01 12.36 -19.27
C THR A 8 31.21 11.91 -18.06
N ASN A 9 31.83 11.35 -17.01
CA ASN A 9 31.24 10.79 -15.78
C ASN A 9 30.12 9.75 -15.96
N TRP A 10 29.55 9.60 -17.16
CA TRP A 10 28.41 8.73 -17.45
C TRP A 10 28.85 7.30 -17.76
N LEU A 11 30.05 7.13 -18.32
CA LEU A 11 30.59 5.83 -18.69
C LEU A 11 30.86 4.97 -17.44
N SER A 12 31.46 5.56 -16.40
CA SER A 12 31.69 4.86 -15.12
C SER A 12 30.38 4.50 -14.41
N LEU A 13 29.36 5.35 -14.48
CA LEU A 13 28.03 5.09 -13.91
C LEU A 13 27.25 4.00 -14.67
N ALA A 14 27.51 3.84 -15.97
CA ALA A 14 26.85 2.82 -16.79
C ALA A 14 27.42 1.40 -16.56
N LEU A 15 28.70 1.28 -16.20
CA LEU A 15 29.37 -0.02 -16.03
C LEU A 15 28.62 -0.97 -15.07
N PRO A 16 28.19 -0.56 -13.86
CA PRO A 16 27.39 -1.41 -12.98
C PRO A 16 26.07 -1.90 -13.60
N VAL A 17 25.44 -1.08 -14.46
CA VAL A 17 24.21 -1.45 -15.17
C VAL A 17 24.50 -2.56 -16.19
N PHE A 18 25.59 -2.46 -16.94
CA PHE A 18 25.97 -3.52 -17.88
C PHE A 18 26.38 -4.82 -17.17
N ILE A 19 27.15 -4.72 -16.08
CA ILE A 19 27.55 -5.90 -15.30
C ILE A 19 26.31 -6.63 -14.74
N SER A 20 25.34 -5.88 -14.22
CA SER A 20 24.09 -6.46 -13.71
C SER A 20 23.24 -7.09 -14.81
N LEU A 21 23.17 -6.52 -16.01
CA LEU A 21 22.51 -7.12 -17.17
C LEU A 21 23.18 -8.43 -17.64
N ILE A 22 24.52 -8.47 -17.64
CA ILE A 22 25.27 -9.70 -17.97
C ILE A 22 25.00 -10.78 -16.93
N LEU A 23 25.07 -10.45 -15.64
CA LEU A 23 24.75 -11.38 -14.56
C LEU A 23 23.32 -11.91 -14.64
N LEU A 24 22.35 -11.04 -14.95
CA LEU A 24 20.95 -11.40 -15.09
C LEU A 24 20.73 -12.31 -16.30
N SER A 25 21.29 -11.95 -17.46
CA SER A 25 21.22 -12.77 -18.68
C SER A 25 21.82 -14.16 -18.48
N TRP A 26 23.02 -14.22 -17.88
CA TRP A 26 23.68 -15.48 -17.55
C TRP A 26 22.88 -16.29 -16.52
N GLY A 27 22.28 -15.63 -15.52
CA GLY A 27 21.42 -16.26 -14.52
C GLY A 27 20.16 -16.90 -15.14
N ILE A 28 19.57 -16.24 -16.14
CA ILE A 28 18.42 -16.77 -16.90
C ILE A 28 18.86 -17.99 -17.72
N ILE A 29 19.94 -17.88 -18.50
CA ILE A 29 20.44 -18.95 -19.38
C ILE A 29 20.86 -20.19 -18.56
N SER A 30 21.65 -19.97 -17.51
CA SER A 30 22.17 -21.06 -16.65
C SER A 30 21.12 -21.66 -15.71
N LYS A 31 19.91 -21.08 -15.65
CA LYS A 31 18.82 -21.47 -14.74
C LYS A 31 19.26 -21.56 -13.27
N ARG A 32 20.28 -20.81 -12.81
CA ARG A 32 20.73 -20.82 -11.41
C ARG A 32 20.02 -19.75 -10.58
N LYS A 33 19.24 -20.15 -9.56
CA LYS A 33 18.51 -19.22 -8.66
C LYS A 33 19.42 -18.19 -8.00
N LEU A 34 20.62 -18.63 -7.59
CA LEU A 34 21.61 -17.81 -6.87
C LEU A 34 22.13 -16.62 -7.69
N LEU A 35 22.02 -16.64 -9.03
CA LEU A 35 22.47 -15.55 -9.89
C LEU A 35 21.34 -14.59 -10.28
N ILE A 36 20.10 -15.10 -10.37
CA ILE A 36 18.95 -14.33 -10.82
C ILE A 36 18.56 -13.26 -9.78
N ILE A 37 18.50 -13.64 -8.50
CA ILE A 37 18.12 -12.73 -7.41
C ILE A 37 19.07 -11.52 -7.32
N PRO A 38 20.40 -11.69 -7.15
CA PRO A 38 21.31 -10.55 -7.13
C PRO A 38 21.35 -9.82 -8.47
N GLY A 39 21.14 -10.49 -9.60
CA GLY A 39 21.06 -9.85 -10.92
C GLY A 39 19.98 -8.77 -10.99
N PHE A 40 18.74 -9.07 -10.60
CA PHE A 40 17.65 -8.07 -10.57
C PHE A 40 17.88 -6.98 -9.51
N ILE A 41 18.40 -7.33 -8.34
CA ILE A 41 18.68 -6.35 -7.27
C ILE A 41 19.73 -5.35 -7.73
N LEU A 42 20.85 -5.86 -8.27
CA LEU A 42 21.93 -5.02 -8.81
C LEU A 42 21.43 -4.20 -10.00
N PHE A 43 20.65 -4.79 -10.90
CA PHE A 43 20.10 -4.06 -12.05
C PHE A 43 19.23 -2.89 -11.62
N GLY A 44 18.30 -3.11 -10.68
CA GLY A 44 17.45 -2.05 -10.14
C GLY A 44 18.25 -0.96 -9.45
N LEU A 45 19.21 -1.33 -8.61
CA LEU A 45 20.05 -0.39 -7.87
C LEU A 45 20.94 0.42 -8.81
N SER A 46 21.70 -0.25 -9.68
CA SER A 46 22.61 0.40 -10.64
C SER A 46 21.86 1.32 -11.60
N SER A 47 20.69 0.90 -12.10
CA SER A 47 19.88 1.74 -12.99
C SER A 47 19.31 2.96 -12.28
N ALA A 48 18.89 2.83 -11.01
CA ALA A 48 18.44 3.96 -10.21
C ALA A 48 19.58 4.98 -9.97
N PHE A 49 20.77 4.49 -9.61
CA PHE A 49 21.97 5.34 -9.45
C PHE A 49 22.32 6.06 -10.76
N PHE A 50 22.30 5.35 -11.87
CA PHE A 50 22.56 5.93 -13.18
C PHE A 50 21.61 7.09 -13.51
N VAL A 51 20.31 6.92 -13.25
CA VAL A 51 19.31 7.96 -13.53
C VAL A 51 19.45 9.17 -12.60
N ILE A 52 19.87 8.99 -11.35
CA ILE A 52 20.08 10.11 -10.41
C ILE A 52 21.32 10.93 -10.77
N PHE A 53 22.42 10.26 -11.11
CA PHE A 53 23.73 10.90 -11.27
C PHE A 53 24.09 11.20 -12.73
N GLN A 54 23.24 10.83 -13.69
CA GLN A 54 23.46 11.20 -15.08
C GLN A 54 23.43 12.72 -15.25
N ARG A 55 24.44 13.25 -15.95
CA ARG A 55 24.50 14.66 -16.36
C ARG A 55 24.05 14.88 -17.80
N LEU A 56 23.50 13.85 -18.45
CA LEU A 56 23.09 13.95 -19.86
C LEU A 56 21.80 14.73 -20.05
N VAL A 57 20.86 14.65 -19.11
CA VAL A 57 19.54 15.27 -19.25
C VAL A 57 19.20 16.10 -18.03
N TYR A 58 18.93 17.38 -18.24
CA TYR A 58 18.53 18.32 -17.19
C TYR A 58 17.02 18.21 -16.95
N TYR A 59 16.64 17.33 -16.02
CA TYR A 59 15.28 17.27 -15.49
C TYR A 59 15.20 17.89 -14.09
N LYS A 60 13.98 18.27 -13.67
CA LYS A 60 13.71 18.66 -12.28
C LYS A 60 14.06 17.49 -11.36
N THR A 61 14.64 17.79 -10.19
CA THR A 61 15.09 16.80 -9.19
C THR A 61 13.98 15.80 -8.83
N PHE A 62 12.73 16.25 -8.71
CA PHE A 62 11.58 15.38 -8.40
C PHE A 62 11.30 14.34 -9.49
N THR A 63 11.41 14.71 -10.76
CA THR A 63 11.21 13.79 -11.89
C THR A 63 12.31 12.73 -11.94
N LEU A 64 13.55 13.11 -11.60
CA LEU A 64 14.67 12.16 -11.48
C LEU A 64 14.46 11.17 -10.33
N LEU A 65 14.02 11.64 -9.16
CA LEU A 65 13.71 10.77 -8.02
C LEU A 65 12.56 9.82 -8.31
N PHE A 66 11.48 10.31 -8.94
CA PHE A 66 10.38 9.48 -9.42
C PHE A 66 10.89 8.36 -10.32
N ALA A 67 11.64 8.71 -11.37
CA ALA A 67 12.14 7.76 -12.35
C ALA A 67 13.10 6.73 -11.73
N ALA A 68 14.04 7.18 -10.90
CA ALA A 68 15.04 6.30 -10.29
C ALA A 68 14.40 5.28 -9.32
N ILE A 69 13.55 5.76 -8.41
CA ILE A 69 12.84 4.88 -7.47
C ILE A 69 11.81 4.00 -8.22
N GLY A 70 11.21 4.52 -9.29
CA GLY A 70 10.29 3.79 -10.17
C GLY A 70 10.98 2.61 -10.88
N ILE A 71 12.17 2.82 -11.45
CA ILE A 71 12.96 1.75 -12.08
C ILE A 71 13.39 0.73 -11.05
N PHE A 72 13.80 1.17 -9.85
CA PHE A 72 14.12 0.27 -8.75
C PHE A 72 12.91 -0.61 -8.40
N SER A 73 11.75 0.01 -8.14
CA SER A 73 10.48 -0.68 -7.86
C SER A 73 10.10 -1.67 -8.96
N PHE A 74 10.24 -1.26 -10.23
CA PHE A 74 9.93 -2.09 -11.38
C PHE A 74 10.84 -3.32 -11.48
N SER A 75 12.14 -3.17 -11.20
CA SER A 75 13.07 -4.31 -11.16
C SER A 75 12.67 -5.35 -10.11
N TRP A 76 12.25 -4.89 -8.92
CA TRP A 76 11.76 -5.76 -7.85
C TRP A 76 10.44 -6.45 -8.21
N LEU A 77 9.53 -5.74 -8.89
CA LEU A 77 8.30 -6.32 -9.42
C LEU A 77 8.60 -7.40 -10.47
N LEU A 78 9.52 -7.13 -11.40
CA LEU A 78 9.96 -8.11 -12.38
C LEU A 78 10.57 -9.34 -11.72
N LEU A 79 11.39 -9.19 -10.68
CA LEU A 79 11.90 -10.31 -9.89
C LEU A 79 10.77 -11.15 -9.29
N PHE A 80 9.74 -10.50 -8.72
CA PHE A 80 8.58 -11.21 -8.17
C PHE A 80 7.84 -12.00 -9.25
N VAL A 81 7.52 -11.36 -10.38
CA VAL A 81 6.81 -11.99 -11.51
C VAL A 81 7.63 -13.13 -12.09
N PHE A 82 8.93 -12.92 -12.30
CA PHE A 82 9.84 -13.94 -12.82
C PHE A 82 9.85 -15.18 -11.92
N LEU A 83 10.03 -14.99 -10.61
CA LEU A 83 10.01 -16.10 -9.65
C LEU A 83 8.64 -16.79 -9.57
N ALA A 84 7.55 -16.02 -9.62
CA ALA A 84 6.19 -16.55 -9.54
C ALA A 84 5.78 -17.34 -10.79
N VAL A 85 6.10 -16.84 -11.99
CA VAL A 85 5.66 -17.41 -13.28
C VAL A 85 6.57 -18.56 -13.71
N ILE A 86 7.88 -18.32 -13.75
CA ILE A 86 8.85 -19.26 -14.33
C ILE A 86 9.27 -20.31 -13.30
N ARG A 87 9.49 -19.89 -12.04
CA ARG A 87 9.97 -20.79 -10.98
C ARG A 87 8.87 -21.34 -10.09
N LYS A 88 7.63 -20.89 -10.27
CA LYS A 88 6.46 -21.26 -9.44
C LYS A 88 6.69 -21.02 -7.94
N THR A 89 7.63 -20.16 -7.57
CA THR A 89 7.95 -19.78 -6.19
C THR A 89 7.51 -18.35 -5.95
N THR A 90 6.60 -18.11 -5.00
CA THR A 90 6.11 -16.77 -4.67
C THR A 90 7.02 -16.10 -3.65
N ALA A 91 7.80 -15.11 -4.08
CA ALA A 91 8.72 -14.33 -3.25
C ALA A 91 8.05 -13.07 -2.69
N TRP A 92 7.15 -13.21 -1.70
CA TRP A 92 6.37 -12.08 -1.16
C TRP A 92 7.21 -10.92 -0.62
N TRP A 93 8.41 -11.19 -0.11
CA TRP A 93 9.37 -10.17 0.30
C TRP A 93 9.74 -9.22 -0.86
N ALA A 94 9.84 -9.73 -2.09
CA ALA A 94 10.14 -8.90 -3.24
C ALA A 94 8.96 -7.99 -3.62
N LEU A 95 7.73 -8.48 -3.45
CA LEU A 95 6.53 -7.68 -3.68
C LEU A 95 6.41 -6.54 -2.65
N PHE A 96 6.81 -6.76 -1.40
CA PHE A 96 6.89 -5.70 -0.38
C PHE A 96 7.82 -4.58 -0.82
N VAL A 97 9.06 -4.91 -1.21
CA VAL A 97 10.04 -3.91 -1.64
C VAL A 97 9.53 -3.16 -2.88
N ALA A 98 8.97 -3.88 -3.86
CA ALA A 98 8.39 -3.29 -5.05
C ALA A 98 7.23 -2.33 -4.72
N ALA A 99 6.29 -2.74 -3.88
CA ALA A 99 5.11 -1.94 -3.53
C ALA A 99 5.47 -0.69 -2.72
N ILE A 100 6.36 -0.81 -1.72
CA ILE A 100 6.79 0.33 -0.89
C ILE A 100 7.57 1.34 -1.73
N SER A 101 8.58 0.88 -2.49
CA SER A 101 9.35 1.78 -3.35
C SER A 101 8.48 2.38 -4.46
N GLY A 102 7.54 1.63 -5.02
CA GLY A 102 6.58 2.12 -6.02
C GLY A 102 5.67 3.20 -5.45
N ALA A 103 5.14 3.01 -4.25
CA ALA A 103 4.35 4.03 -3.55
C ALA A 103 5.17 5.30 -3.30
N VAL A 104 6.41 5.17 -2.82
CA VAL A 104 7.33 6.29 -2.62
C VAL A 104 7.58 7.02 -3.94
N SER A 105 7.86 6.29 -5.03
CA SER A 105 8.02 6.85 -6.37
C SER A 105 6.80 7.67 -6.77
N LEU A 106 5.59 7.10 -6.69
CA LEU A 106 4.35 7.77 -7.09
C LEU A 106 4.10 9.09 -6.34
N ASN A 107 4.50 9.22 -5.07
CA ASN A 107 4.37 10.50 -4.35
C ASN A 107 5.15 11.63 -5.01
N PHE A 108 6.27 11.34 -5.67
CA PHE A 108 7.06 12.37 -6.34
C PHE A 108 6.41 12.91 -7.64
N LEU A 109 5.39 12.23 -8.17
CA LEU A 109 4.53 12.78 -9.23
C LEU A 109 3.48 13.74 -8.70
N ILE A 110 3.07 13.60 -7.44
CA ILE A 110 2.00 14.39 -6.84
C ILE A 110 2.53 15.79 -6.53
N SER A 111 1.81 16.83 -6.98
CA SER A 111 2.26 18.22 -6.87
C SER A 111 2.36 18.75 -5.43
N LYS A 112 1.64 18.15 -4.47
CA LYS A 112 1.71 18.47 -3.03
C LYS A 112 2.28 17.27 -2.27
N GLN A 113 3.57 17.34 -1.96
CA GLN A 113 4.26 16.32 -1.17
C GLN A 113 4.13 16.66 0.31
N THR A 114 3.20 16.02 1.00
CA THR A 114 3.07 16.14 2.47
C THR A 114 3.50 14.83 3.13
N LEU A 115 3.97 14.89 4.37
CA LEU A 115 4.30 13.66 5.11
C LEU A 115 3.10 12.68 5.15
N LEU A 116 1.89 13.23 5.19
CA LEU A 116 0.64 12.46 5.21
C LEU A 116 0.41 11.69 3.89
N THR A 117 0.73 12.26 2.72
CA THR A 117 0.61 11.53 1.44
C THR A 117 1.57 10.34 1.38
N PHE A 118 2.78 10.49 1.94
CA PHE A 118 3.74 9.38 2.07
C PHE A 118 3.24 8.30 3.01
N ILE A 119 2.77 8.67 4.21
CA ILE A 119 2.22 7.71 5.17
C ILE A 119 1.04 6.94 4.56
N PHE A 120 0.13 7.65 3.88
CA PHE A 120 -1.04 7.04 3.24
C PHE A 120 -0.65 6.02 2.17
N SER A 121 0.15 6.45 1.20
CA SER A 121 0.56 5.61 0.07
C SER A 121 1.39 4.39 0.49
N ILE A 122 2.31 4.54 1.44
CA ILE A 122 3.10 3.43 1.98
C ILE A 122 2.20 2.45 2.75
N SER A 123 1.32 2.95 3.61
CA SER A 123 0.40 2.11 4.38
C SER A 123 -0.55 1.32 3.46
N LEU A 124 -1.05 1.97 2.41
CA LEU A 124 -1.91 1.35 1.40
C LEU A 124 -1.13 0.28 0.62
N ALA A 125 0.11 0.56 0.21
CA ALA A 125 0.96 -0.40 -0.48
C ALA A 125 1.26 -1.64 0.37
N ILE A 126 1.64 -1.45 1.64
CA ILE A 126 1.86 -2.54 2.60
C ILE A 126 0.58 -3.37 2.76
N GLY A 127 -0.56 -2.69 2.93
CA GLY A 127 -1.85 -3.34 3.10
C GLY A 127 -2.27 -4.17 1.88
N ILE A 128 -2.09 -3.66 0.66
CA ILE A 128 -2.33 -4.42 -0.58
C ILE A 128 -1.47 -5.69 -0.61
N VAL A 129 -0.17 -5.60 -0.28
CA VAL A 129 0.71 -6.77 -0.30
C VAL A 129 0.25 -7.82 0.71
N PHE A 130 -0.11 -7.41 1.93
CA PHE A 130 -0.67 -8.30 2.95
C PHE A 130 -2.00 -8.94 2.51
N LEU A 131 -2.89 -8.16 1.89
CA LEU A 131 -4.17 -8.66 1.39
C LEU A 131 -3.98 -9.67 0.25
N LEU A 132 -3.11 -9.38 -0.72
CA LEU A 132 -2.78 -10.29 -1.82
C LEU A 132 -2.11 -11.58 -1.31
N TRP A 133 -1.17 -11.44 -0.38
CA TRP A 133 -0.47 -12.56 0.21
C TRP A 133 -1.41 -13.43 1.04
N GLY A 134 -2.18 -12.82 1.94
CA GLY A 134 -3.16 -13.49 2.78
C GLY A 134 -4.24 -14.19 1.97
N THR A 135 -4.73 -13.57 0.89
CA THR A 135 -5.71 -14.16 -0.02
C THR A 135 -5.14 -15.40 -0.71
N ARG A 136 -3.92 -15.30 -1.26
CA ARG A 136 -3.29 -16.41 -1.98
C ARG A 136 -2.91 -17.58 -1.07
N LYS A 137 -2.53 -17.32 0.18
CA LYS A 137 -2.22 -18.36 1.17
C LYS A 137 -3.43 -18.78 2.01
N ARG A 138 -4.60 -18.17 1.81
CA ARG A 138 -5.80 -18.31 2.66
C ARG A 138 -5.48 -18.16 4.16
N ALA A 139 -4.57 -17.24 4.48
CA ALA A 139 -4.08 -17.02 5.83
C ALA A 139 -4.70 -15.74 6.41
N ILE A 140 -5.69 -15.88 7.29
CA ILE A 140 -6.34 -14.73 7.96
C ILE A 140 -5.30 -13.87 8.69
N GLY A 141 -4.28 -14.49 9.29
CA GLY A 141 -3.24 -13.78 10.03
C GLY A 141 -2.51 -12.71 9.22
N LEU A 142 -2.48 -12.82 7.88
CA LEU A 142 -1.94 -11.79 6.98
C LEU A 142 -2.99 -10.79 6.52
N LEU A 143 -4.26 -11.19 6.43
CA LEU A 143 -5.35 -10.28 6.08
C LEU A 143 -5.61 -9.25 7.18
N ILE A 144 -5.49 -9.65 8.45
CA ILE A 144 -5.65 -8.75 9.61
C ILE A 144 -4.74 -7.51 9.53
N PRO A 145 -3.40 -7.64 9.48
CA PRO A 145 -2.53 -6.48 9.36
C PRO A 145 -2.75 -5.72 8.06
N GLY A 146 -3.10 -6.41 6.96
CA GLY A 146 -3.44 -5.75 5.71
C GLY A 146 -4.60 -4.76 5.84
N LEU A 147 -5.69 -5.19 6.48
CA LEU A 147 -6.86 -4.35 6.74
C LEU A 147 -6.54 -3.20 7.68
N LEU A 148 -5.92 -3.51 8.84
CA LEU A 148 -5.65 -2.51 9.87
C LEU A 148 -4.68 -1.44 9.38
N VAL A 149 -3.61 -1.81 8.68
CA VAL A 149 -2.61 -0.85 8.16
C VAL A 149 -3.23 0.01 7.06
N SER A 150 -4.02 -0.56 6.14
CA SER A 150 -4.70 0.24 5.11
C SER A 150 -5.68 1.24 5.72
N THR A 151 -6.51 0.81 6.67
CA THR A 151 -7.56 1.66 7.22
C THR A 151 -7.02 2.71 8.19
N ILE A 152 -6.00 2.41 9.00
CA ILE A 152 -5.36 3.44 9.84
C ILE A 152 -4.61 4.46 8.98
N GLY A 153 -3.92 4.02 7.92
CA GLY A 153 -3.24 4.92 6.99
C GLY A 153 -4.22 5.86 6.30
N ALA A 154 -5.36 5.34 5.84
CA ALA A 154 -6.46 6.14 5.31
C ALA A 154 -7.03 7.11 6.37
N GLY A 155 -7.25 6.62 7.60
CA GLY A 155 -7.76 7.43 8.70
C GLY A 155 -6.88 8.61 9.04
N VAL A 156 -5.57 8.41 9.15
CA VAL A 156 -4.59 9.48 9.38
C VAL A 156 -4.61 10.49 8.24
N PHE A 157 -4.65 10.02 6.99
CA PHE A 157 -4.70 10.90 5.83
C PHE A 157 -5.97 11.77 5.81
N PHE A 158 -7.15 11.16 5.87
CA PHE A 158 -8.41 11.88 5.77
C PHE A 158 -8.70 12.77 6.97
N ALA A 159 -8.19 12.42 8.16
CA ALA A 159 -8.35 13.25 9.35
C ALA A 159 -7.46 14.49 9.36
N TRP A 160 -6.20 14.36 8.90
CA TRP A 160 -5.16 15.37 9.13
C TRP A 160 -4.72 16.12 7.86
N ASN A 161 -5.13 15.68 6.68
CA ASN A 161 -4.75 16.32 5.40
C ASN A 161 -5.77 17.38 4.93
N ASP A 162 -6.81 17.65 5.72
CA ASP A 162 -7.83 18.65 5.38
C ASP A 162 -7.29 20.08 5.56
N PRO A 163 -7.37 20.97 4.55
CA PRO A 163 -6.92 22.35 4.67
C PRO A 163 -7.81 23.21 5.59
N VAL A 164 -9.02 22.76 5.91
CA VAL A 164 -9.89 23.46 6.87
C VAL A 164 -9.42 23.09 8.27
N GLU A 165 -9.09 24.11 9.10
CA GLU A 165 -8.70 23.92 10.50
C GLU A 165 -9.83 23.27 11.30
N LYS A 166 -9.79 21.94 11.36
CA LYS A 166 -10.66 21.14 12.21
C LYS A 166 -10.05 21.03 13.60
N ASN A 167 -10.89 21.07 14.63
CA ASN A 167 -10.49 20.78 16.00
C ASN A 167 -9.80 19.41 16.07
N GLY A 168 -8.69 19.30 16.80
CA GLY A 168 -7.93 18.05 16.97
C GLY A 168 -8.78 16.89 17.51
N LEU A 169 -9.83 17.18 18.29
CA LEU A 169 -10.82 16.17 18.71
C LEU A 169 -11.56 15.58 17.49
N GLN A 170 -12.01 16.43 16.57
CA GLN A 170 -12.73 15.99 15.38
C GLN A 170 -11.83 15.19 14.42
N GLN A 171 -10.57 15.61 14.27
CA GLN A 171 -9.57 14.89 13.48
C GLN A 171 -9.31 13.50 14.08
N THR A 172 -9.08 13.44 15.39
CA THR A 172 -8.90 12.17 16.11
C THR A 172 -10.13 11.28 15.99
N GLY A 173 -11.33 11.83 16.15
CA GLY A 173 -12.59 11.10 15.93
C GLY A 173 -12.69 10.49 14.54
N THR A 174 -12.37 11.27 13.50
CA THR A 174 -12.34 10.80 12.11
C THR A 174 -11.34 9.66 11.91
N MET A 175 -10.13 9.79 12.45
CA MET A 175 -9.09 8.75 12.38
C MET A 175 -9.54 7.45 13.05
N LEU A 176 -10.16 7.52 14.24
CA LEU A 176 -10.67 6.34 14.96
C LEU A 176 -11.82 5.66 14.21
N MET A 177 -12.69 6.42 13.55
CA MET A 177 -13.77 5.85 12.74
C MET A 177 -13.21 5.03 11.56
N TRP A 178 -12.21 5.54 10.85
CA TRP A 178 -11.52 4.78 9.81
C TRP A 178 -10.83 3.53 10.38
N PHE A 179 -10.19 3.64 11.55
CA PHE A 179 -9.57 2.49 12.18
C PHE A 179 -10.58 1.43 12.60
N ALA A 180 -11.73 1.84 13.12
CA ALA A 180 -12.84 0.97 13.46
C ALA A 180 -13.38 0.19 12.25
N LEU A 181 -13.44 0.82 11.07
CA LEU A 181 -13.80 0.13 9.82
C LEU A 181 -12.85 -1.05 9.54
N GLY A 182 -11.54 -0.88 9.78
CA GLY A 182 -10.57 -1.98 9.65
C GLY A 182 -10.89 -3.16 10.55
N TRP A 183 -11.23 -2.89 11.80
CA TRP A 183 -11.63 -3.91 12.77
C TRP A 183 -12.91 -4.66 12.36
N ILE A 184 -13.93 -3.93 11.92
CA ILE A 184 -15.20 -4.51 11.46
C ILE A 184 -14.98 -5.34 10.19
N LEU A 185 -14.15 -4.86 9.27
CA LEU A 185 -13.80 -5.57 8.03
C LEU A 185 -13.11 -6.90 8.29
N ILE A 186 -12.36 -7.06 9.40
CA ILE A 186 -11.78 -8.37 9.77
C ILE A 186 -12.89 -9.40 9.98
N ALA A 187 -13.97 -9.04 10.70
CA ALA A 187 -15.08 -9.97 10.95
C ALA A 187 -15.78 -10.38 9.64
N VAL A 188 -15.99 -9.42 8.74
CA VAL A 188 -16.58 -9.65 7.42
C VAL A 188 -15.70 -10.56 6.55
N ILE A 189 -14.41 -10.24 6.43
CA ILE A 189 -13.47 -10.99 5.58
C ILE A 189 -13.22 -12.38 6.16
N SER A 190 -13.19 -12.54 7.49
CA SER A 190 -13.07 -13.86 8.10
C SER A 190 -14.23 -14.80 7.72
N LYS A 191 -15.46 -14.27 7.70
CA LYS A 191 -16.64 -15.04 7.25
C LYS A 191 -16.50 -15.52 5.81
N ILE A 192 -15.97 -14.67 4.93
CA ILE A 192 -15.78 -14.98 3.50
C ILE A 192 -14.69 -16.06 3.32
N PHE A 193 -13.55 -15.93 4.00
CA PHE A 193 -12.39 -16.77 3.75
C PHE A 193 -12.36 -18.07 4.55
N SER A 194 -12.80 -18.04 5.81
CA SER A 194 -12.74 -19.21 6.71
C SER A 194 -14.09 -19.81 7.03
N ARG A 195 -15.18 -19.27 6.47
CA ARG A 195 -16.58 -19.68 6.72
C ARG A 195 -16.98 -19.65 8.21
N LYS A 196 -16.11 -19.12 9.07
CA LYS A 196 -16.31 -18.94 10.49
C LYS A 196 -16.38 -17.45 10.76
N PHE A 197 -17.41 -17.03 11.47
CA PHE A 197 -17.52 -15.65 11.89
C PHE A 197 -16.63 -15.43 13.10
N THR A 198 -15.66 -14.53 12.97
CA THR A 198 -14.74 -14.20 14.05
C THR A 198 -15.26 -12.98 14.80
N TRP A 199 -15.74 -13.19 16.03
CA TRP A 199 -16.44 -12.17 16.82
C TRP A 199 -15.52 -11.17 17.51
N TRP A 200 -14.32 -11.58 17.92
CA TRP A 200 -13.43 -10.76 18.74
C TRP A 200 -13.09 -9.37 18.13
N PRO A 201 -12.96 -9.17 16.79
CA PRO A 201 -12.68 -7.85 16.19
C PRO A 201 -13.82 -6.83 16.39
N LEU A 202 -15.03 -7.29 16.68
CA LEU A 202 -16.17 -6.41 16.90
C LEU A 202 -16.07 -5.65 18.23
N ILE A 203 -15.33 -6.18 19.21
CA ILE A 203 -15.11 -5.50 20.50
C ILE A 203 -14.28 -4.21 20.29
N PRO A 204 -13.04 -4.27 19.77
CA PRO A 204 -12.28 -3.05 19.50
C PRO A 204 -12.95 -2.19 18.43
N GLY A 205 -13.55 -2.79 17.39
CA GLY A 205 -14.29 -2.03 16.37
C GLY A 205 -15.45 -1.22 16.96
N GLY A 206 -16.23 -1.80 17.88
CA GLY A 206 -17.32 -1.12 18.57
C GLY A 206 -16.83 0.01 19.48
N VAL A 207 -15.81 -0.26 20.32
CA VAL A 207 -15.22 0.76 21.21
C VAL A 207 -14.66 1.93 20.41
N LEU A 208 -13.90 1.66 19.34
CA LEU A 208 -13.34 2.70 18.49
C LEU A 208 -14.40 3.50 17.75
N THR A 209 -15.49 2.86 17.33
CA THR A 209 -16.63 3.56 16.71
C THR A 209 -17.30 4.49 17.72
N MET A 210 -17.58 4.01 18.93
CA MET A 210 -18.22 4.82 19.98
C MET A 210 -17.36 6.00 20.39
N VAL A 211 -16.08 5.77 20.68
CA VAL A 211 -15.13 6.82 21.05
C VAL A 211 -14.90 7.77 19.87
N GLY A 212 -14.73 7.23 18.66
CA GLY A 212 -14.53 8.02 17.45
C GLY A 212 -15.71 8.96 17.15
N ALA A 213 -16.93 8.45 17.22
CA ALA A 213 -18.14 9.25 17.08
C ALA A 213 -18.26 10.31 18.18
N GLY A 214 -17.98 9.95 19.44
CA GLY A 214 -18.00 10.88 20.57
C GLY A 214 -17.01 12.03 20.41
N LEU A 215 -15.77 11.75 19.99
CA LEU A 215 -14.76 12.78 19.73
C LEU A 215 -15.09 13.62 18.49
N TYR A 216 -15.65 13.00 17.45
CA TYR A 216 -16.07 13.72 16.24
C TYR A 216 -17.16 14.75 16.55
N ILE A 217 -18.19 14.35 17.31
CA ILE A 217 -19.29 15.22 17.74
C ILE A 217 -18.80 16.23 18.79
N GLY A 218 -18.04 15.80 19.79
CA GLY A 218 -17.52 16.69 20.84
C GLY A 218 -16.56 17.75 20.30
N GLY A 219 -15.83 17.46 19.21
CA GLY A 219 -14.95 18.42 18.55
C GLY A 219 -15.70 19.50 17.75
N ASN A 220 -16.92 19.20 17.28
CA ASN A 220 -17.81 20.15 16.61
C ASN A 220 -19.28 19.71 16.74
N PRO A 221 -20.01 20.20 17.76
CA PRO A 221 -21.39 19.78 18.06
C PRO A 221 -22.38 20.07 16.92
N ASP A 222 -22.15 21.09 16.10
CA ASP A 222 -23.05 21.46 15.00
C ASP A 222 -23.11 20.36 13.93
N ASN A 223 -22.04 19.56 13.80
CA ASN A 223 -22.00 18.41 12.89
C ASN A 223 -22.80 17.20 13.39
N ALA A 224 -23.28 17.19 14.64
CA ALA A 224 -23.95 16.03 15.23
C ALA A 224 -25.19 15.61 14.43
N LEU A 225 -26.06 16.58 14.08
CA LEU A 225 -27.27 16.32 13.32
C LEU A 225 -26.95 15.69 11.95
N GLY A 226 -25.99 16.26 11.22
CA GLY A 226 -25.55 15.73 9.92
C GLY A 226 -24.92 14.33 10.04
N PHE A 227 -24.12 14.09 11.09
CA PHE A 227 -23.50 12.80 11.34
C PHE A 227 -24.54 11.70 11.64
N PHE A 228 -25.51 11.96 12.52
CA PHE A 228 -26.57 11.00 12.84
C PHE A 228 -27.53 10.78 11.66
N GLN A 229 -27.88 11.82 10.92
CA GLN A 229 -28.72 11.68 9.73
C GLN A 229 -28.04 10.79 8.68
N ASN A 230 -26.76 11.02 8.38
CA ASN A 230 -26.06 10.28 7.35
C ASN A 230 -25.76 8.83 7.79
N THR A 231 -25.24 8.66 9.01
CA THR A 231 -24.92 7.33 9.55
C THR A 231 -26.19 6.50 9.81
N GLY A 232 -27.24 7.13 10.32
CA GLY A 232 -28.55 6.51 10.54
C GLY A 232 -29.19 6.06 9.22
N SER A 233 -29.10 6.89 8.18
CA SER A 233 -29.59 6.52 6.84
C SER A 233 -28.85 5.30 6.28
N ILE A 234 -27.52 5.25 6.40
CA ILE A 234 -26.73 4.09 5.99
C ILE A 234 -27.13 2.84 6.79
N GLY A 235 -27.33 2.97 8.10
CA GLY A 235 -27.80 1.88 8.96
C GLY A 235 -29.15 1.33 8.53
N LEU A 236 -30.11 2.20 8.21
CA LEU A 236 -31.43 1.83 7.72
C LEU A 236 -31.37 1.16 6.34
N ILE A 237 -30.52 1.65 5.42
CA ILE A 237 -30.31 1.03 4.11
C ILE A 237 -29.75 -0.38 4.29
N MET A 238 -28.72 -0.55 5.13
CA MET A 238 -28.12 -1.86 5.42
C MET A 238 -29.14 -2.82 6.05
N PHE A 239 -29.97 -2.33 6.96
CA PHE A 239 -31.03 -3.12 7.57
C PHE A 239 -32.12 -3.52 6.56
N GLY A 240 -32.53 -2.59 5.69
CA GLY A 240 -33.48 -2.86 4.60
C GLY A 240 -32.96 -3.92 3.64
N VAL A 241 -31.71 -3.81 3.20
CA VAL A 241 -31.04 -4.81 2.35
C VAL A 241 -30.98 -6.16 3.06
N TYR A 242 -30.63 -6.19 4.35
CA TYR A 242 -30.60 -7.41 5.14
C TYR A 242 -31.97 -8.11 5.18
N LEU A 243 -33.06 -7.37 5.42
CA LEU A 243 -34.41 -7.94 5.44
C LEU A 243 -34.84 -8.49 4.07
N ILE A 244 -34.51 -7.80 2.97
CA ILE A 244 -34.79 -8.27 1.61
C ILE A 244 -34.05 -9.58 1.33
N LEU A 245 -32.75 -9.64 1.67
CA LEU A 245 -31.93 -10.84 1.49
C LEU A 245 -32.43 -12.00 2.36
N LEU A 246 -32.87 -11.73 3.58
CA LEU A 246 -33.45 -12.73 4.48
C LEU A 246 -34.76 -13.29 3.91
N LYS A 247 -35.64 -12.43 3.38
CA LYS A 247 -36.88 -12.84 2.72
C LYS A 247 -36.63 -13.72 1.48
N TYR A 248 -35.65 -13.37 0.65
CA TYR A 248 -35.28 -14.18 -0.52
C TYR A 248 -34.61 -15.51 -0.13
N GLY A 249 -33.76 -15.51 0.90
CA GLY A 249 -33.11 -16.71 1.41
C GLY A 249 -34.09 -17.72 2.01
N MET A 250 -35.21 -17.26 2.59
CA MET A 250 -36.29 -18.13 3.08
C MET A 250 -37.19 -18.70 1.98
N LYS A 251 -37.27 -18.06 0.80
CA LYS A 251 -38.08 -18.52 -0.34
C LYS A 251 -37.40 -19.59 -1.21
N ASN A 252 -36.07 -19.73 -1.11
CA ASN A 252 -35.27 -20.70 -1.87
C ASN A 252 -34.89 -21.95 -1.05
N LYS A 253 -35.57 -22.19 0.07
CA LYS A 253 -35.61 -23.47 0.79
C LYS A 253 -36.98 -24.09 0.58
#